data_AF-A0A2N0WSV7-F1
#
_entry.id   AF-A0A2N0WSV7-F1
#
_cell.length_a   1.000
_cell.length_b   1.000
_cell.length_c   1.000
_cell.angle_alpha   90.00
_cell.angle_beta   90.00
_cell.angle_gamma   90.00
#
_symmetry.space_group_name_H-M   'P 1'
#
loop_
_entity.id
_entity.type
_entity.pdbx_description
1 polymer ?
#
loop_
_entity_poly.entity_id
_entity_poly.type
_entity_poly.pdbx_seq_one_letter_code
_entity_poly.pdbx_strand_id
1 'polypeptide(L)'
;MQSKVYRSLALAFSFGVIFYALLVTAWGYIPLFNPITNWLLDNFAGYQWISALIYFHDFILNIVLGFPLALLIHVLKPKRYLLYLAVALLPAFIWSNSAWINNPSFYEHWTSIVIGWATSLFSVPIALFIICWYNKHVPNKGINRIP
;
A
#
# COMPACT_ATOMS: atom_id res chain seq x y z
N MET A 1 -22.33 8.64 19.63
CA MET A 1 -21.19 9.20 18.86
C MET A 1 -20.03 8.21 18.76
N GLN A 2 -19.67 7.54 19.86
CA GLN A 2 -18.58 6.54 19.88
C GLN A 2 -18.84 5.29 19.00
N SER A 3 -20.06 4.75 18.94
CA SER A 3 -20.32 3.55 18.11
C SER A 3 -20.11 3.75 16.61
N LYS A 4 -20.30 4.98 16.09
CA LYS A 4 -19.98 5.31 14.69
C LYS A 4 -18.47 5.25 14.43
N VAL A 5 -17.66 5.72 15.38
CA VAL A 5 -16.19 5.69 15.30
C VAL A 5 -15.68 4.25 15.37
N TYR A 6 -16.21 3.42 16.26
CA TYR A 6 -15.80 2.02 16.34
C TYR A 6 -16.15 1.24 15.07
N ARG A 7 -17.33 1.49 14.47
CA ARG A 7 -17.72 0.86 13.20
C ARG A 7 -16.80 1.25 12.04
N SER A 8 -16.46 2.53 11.93
CA SER A 8 -15.56 3.01 10.86
C SER A 8 -14.13 2.51 11.07
N LEU A 9 -13.67 2.36 12.31
CA LEU A 9 -12.40 1.71 12.61
C LEU A 9 -12.40 0.21 12.30
N ALA A 10 -13.47 -0.50 12.62
CA ALA A 10 -13.61 -1.92 12.28
C ALA A 10 -13.64 -2.13 10.75
N LEU A 11 -14.28 -1.23 10.00
CA LEU A 11 -14.24 -1.23 8.53
C LEU A 11 -12.82 -0.97 8.02
N ALA A 12 -12.13 0.05 8.54
CA ALA A 12 -10.74 0.34 8.14
C ALA A 12 -9.81 -0.85 8.42
N PHE A 13 -9.95 -1.49 9.58
CA PHE A 13 -9.22 -2.72 9.93
C PHE A 13 -9.50 -3.85 8.93
N SER A 14 -10.77 -4.15 8.67
CA SER A 14 -11.18 -5.25 7.79
C SER A 14 -10.66 -5.06 6.37
N PHE A 15 -10.77 -3.83 5.85
CA PHE A 15 -10.23 -3.49 4.53
C PHE A 15 -8.70 -3.48 4.51
N GLY A 16 -8.05 -3.12 5.61
CA GLY A 16 -6.61 -3.24 5.77
C GLY A 16 -6.12 -4.70 5.66
N VAL A 17 -6.82 -5.63 6.31
CA VAL A 17 -6.55 -7.08 6.21
C VAL A 17 -6.76 -7.58 4.78
N ILE A 18 -7.88 -7.23 4.14
CA ILE A 18 -8.18 -7.61 2.75
C ILE A 18 -7.11 -7.05 1.81
N PHE A 19 -6.74 -5.78 1.97
CA PHE A 19 -5.69 -5.13 1.20
C PHE A 19 -4.36 -5.88 1.32
N TYR A 20 -3.92 -6.21 2.54
CA TYR A 20 -2.66 -6.95 2.74
C TYR A 20 -2.70 -8.36 2.15
N ALA A 21 -3.83 -9.07 2.29
CA ALA A 21 -3.99 -10.39 1.68
C ALA A 21 -3.90 -10.33 0.15
N LEU A 22 -4.55 -9.33 -0.46
CA LEU A 22 -4.46 -9.08 -1.90
C LEU A 22 -3.05 -8.67 -2.30
N LEU A 23 -2.37 -7.84 -1.51
CA LEU A 23 -1.01 -7.39 -1.77
C LEU A 23 -0.03 -8.58 -1.78
N VAL A 24 -0.07 -9.44 -0.76
CA VAL A 24 0.76 -10.64 -0.66
C VAL A 24 0.47 -11.59 -1.83
N THR A 25 -0.81 -11.80 -2.16
CA THR A 25 -1.19 -12.64 -3.30
C THR A 25 -0.69 -12.04 -4.61
N ALA A 26 -0.89 -10.74 -4.83
CA ALA A 26 -0.42 -10.04 -6.01
C ALA A 26 1.10 -10.17 -6.15
N TRP A 27 1.88 -9.97 -5.08
CA TRP A 27 3.32 -10.16 -5.10
C TRP A 27 3.76 -11.59 -5.40
N GLY A 28 2.97 -12.60 -5.05
CA GLY A 28 3.23 -13.99 -5.44
C GLY A 28 3.08 -14.24 -6.96
N TYR A 29 2.22 -13.49 -7.64
CA TYR A 29 1.94 -13.66 -9.07
C TYR A 29 2.59 -12.61 -9.98
N ILE A 30 2.88 -11.40 -9.47
CA ILE A 30 3.48 -10.30 -10.23
C ILE A 30 4.77 -10.76 -10.93
N PRO A 31 5.73 -11.45 -10.29
CA PRO A 31 6.94 -11.90 -10.98
C PRO A 31 6.67 -12.81 -12.19
N LEU A 32 5.58 -13.58 -12.17
CA LEU A 32 5.21 -14.49 -13.26
C LEU A 32 4.59 -13.75 -14.46
N PHE A 33 3.96 -12.60 -14.21
CA PHE A 33 3.15 -11.89 -15.20
C PHE A 33 3.56 -10.43 -15.41
N ASN A 34 4.72 -10.00 -14.90
CA ASN A 34 5.19 -8.63 -15.04
C ASN A 34 6.16 -8.53 -16.23
N PRO A 35 5.66 -8.25 -17.45
CA PRO A 35 6.49 -8.18 -18.65
C PRO A 35 7.51 -7.05 -18.56
N ILE A 36 7.25 -6.01 -17.76
CA ILE A 36 8.15 -4.86 -17.63
C ILE A 36 9.39 -5.26 -16.84
N THR A 37 9.23 -5.93 -15.69
CA THR A 37 10.37 -6.39 -14.89
C THR A 37 11.19 -7.44 -15.65
N ASN A 38 10.54 -8.37 -16.36
CA ASN A 38 11.24 -9.37 -17.17
C ASN A 38 12.03 -8.70 -18.30
N TRP A 39 11.40 -7.77 -19.05
CA TRP A 39 12.08 -7.01 -20.10
C TRP A 39 13.27 -6.21 -19.55
N LEU A 40 13.13 -5.59 -18.38
CA LEU A 40 14.20 -4.86 -17.71
C LEU A 40 15.39 -5.77 -17.35
N LEU A 41 15.11 -6.96 -16.81
CA LEU A 41 16.15 -7.94 -16.50
C LEU A 41 16.81 -8.46 -17.77
N ASP A 42 16.04 -8.84 -18.78
CA ASP A 42 16.55 -9.41 -20.03
C ASP A 42 17.48 -8.45 -20.78
N ASN A 43 17.24 -7.14 -20.69
CA ASN A 43 18.01 -6.13 -21.42
C ASN A 43 19.10 -5.45 -20.56
N PHE A 44 18.98 -5.47 -19.22
CA PHE A 44 19.83 -4.65 -18.35
C PHE A 44 20.36 -5.37 -17.08
N ALA A 45 20.24 -6.70 -16.96
CA ALA A 45 20.67 -7.47 -15.77
C ALA A 45 22.15 -7.29 -15.34
N GLY A 46 23.01 -6.69 -16.16
CA GLY A 46 24.41 -6.41 -15.82
C GLY A 46 24.67 -5.03 -15.20
N TYR A 47 23.69 -4.12 -15.17
CA TYR A 47 23.91 -2.76 -14.72
C TYR A 47 23.45 -2.53 -13.27
N GLN A 48 24.30 -1.93 -12.44
CA GLN A 48 23.98 -1.70 -11.02
C GLN A 48 22.73 -0.82 -10.80
N TRP A 49 22.38 0.05 -11.75
CA TRP A 49 21.20 0.91 -11.64
C TRP A 49 19.87 0.16 -11.85
N ILE A 50 19.88 -1.05 -12.41
CA ILE A 50 18.66 -1.81 -12.70
C ILE A 50 17.89 -2.14 -11.43
N SER A 51 18.60 -2.49 -10.35
CA SER A 51 18.01 -2.81 -9.06
C SER A 51 17.23 -1.61 -8.50
N ALA A 52 17.78 -0.41 -8.59
CA ALA A 52 17.10 0.81 -8.15
C ALA A 52 15.83 1.09 -8.98
N LEU A 53 15.87 0.83 -10.28
CA LEU A 53 14.71 1.00 -11.16
C LEU A 53 13.61 -0.02 -10.84
N ILE A 54 13.97 -1.28 -10.58
CA ILE A 54 13.02 -2.32 -10.15
C ILE A 54 12.38 -1.92 -8.81
N TYR A 55 13.16 -1.49 -7.82
CA TYR A 55 12.62 -1.01 -6.55
C TYR A 55 11.67 0.17 -6.70
N PHE A 56 12.01 1.12 -7.59
CA PHE A 56 11.15 2.27 -7.85
C PHE A 56 9.84 1.87 -8.54
N HIS A 57 9.91 0.97 -9.52
CA HIS A 57 8.74 0.40 -10.19
C HIS A 57 7.83 -0.32 -9.18
N ASP A 58 8.40 -1.15 -8.32
CA ASP A 58 7.69 -1.89 -7.28
C ASP A 58 7.03 -0.95 -6.26
N PHE A 59 7.69 0.15 -5.94
CA PHE A 59 7.12 1.19 -5.08
C PHE A 59 5.91 1.87 -5.73
N ILE A 60 5.98 2.22 -7.01
CA ILE A 60 4.85 2.77 -7.76
C ILE A 60 3.69 1.78 -7.79
N LEU A 61 3.95 0.50 -8.07
CA LEU A 61 2.93 -0.53 -8.07
C LEU A 61 2.24 -0.64 -6.70
N ASN A 62 2.99 -0.64 -5.61
CA ASN A 62 2.41 -0.64 -4.26
C ASN A 62 1.52 0.59 -4.02
N ILE A 63 1.94 1.79 -4.47
CA ILE A 63 1.11 3.00 -4.37
C ILE A 63 -0.20 2.84 -5.16
N VAL A 64 -0.12 2.35 -6.41
CA VAL A 64 -1.29 2.11 -7.27
C VAL A 64 -2.26 1.12 -6.61
N LEU A 65 -1.74 0.01 -6.10
CA LEU A 65 -2.52 -0.99 -5.37
C LEU A 65 -3.10 -0.46 -4.05
N GLY A 66 -2.47 0.55 -3.45
CA GLY A 66 -2.91 1.21 -2.23
C GLY A 66 -4.09 2.18 -2.41
N PHE A 67 -4.41 2.60 -3.64
CA PHE A 67 -5.49 3.57 -3.89
C PHE A 67 -6.88 3.15 -3.39
N PRO A 68 -7.36 1.90 -3.60
CA PRO A 68 -8.67 1.48 -3.11
C PRO A 68 -8.82 1.64 -1.59
N LEU A 69 -7.79 1.24 -0.82
CA LEU A 69 -7.80 1.40 0.64
C LEU A 69 -7.72 2.89 1.03
N ALA A 70 -6.88 3.66 0.35
CA ALA A 70 -6.76 5.09 0.59
C ALA A 70 -8.06 5.86 0.29
N LEU A 71 -8.77 5.51 -0.79
CA LEU A 71 -10.08 6.05 -1.14
C LEU A 71 -11.11 5.73 -0.06
N LEU A 72 -11.14 4.49 0.44
CA LEU A 72 -12.03 4.10 1.52
C LEU A 72 -11.78 4.92 2.79
N ILE A 73 -10.51 5.06 3.20
CA ILE A 73 -10.13 5.89 4.35
C ILE A 73 -10.54 7.35 4.11
N HIS A 74 -10.39 7.87 2.90
CA HIS A 74 -10.81 9.23 2.54
C HIS A 74 -12.34 9.41 2.62
N VAL A 75 -13.11 8.46 2.09
CA VAL A 75 -14.58 8.48 2.10
C VAL A 75 -15.14 8.40 3.53
N LEU A 76 -14.47 7.71 4.44
CA LEU A 76 -14.81 7.69 5.86
C LEU A 76 -14.68 9.07 6.55
N LYS A 77 -14.06 10.06 5.89
CA LYS A 77 -13.82 11.44 6.38
C LYS A 77 -13.39 11.48 7.86
N PRO A 78 -12.36 10.71 8.26
CA PRO A 78 -11.97 10.62 9.64
C PRO A 78 -11.41 11.97 10.15
N LYS A 79 -11.70 12.31 11.40
CA LYS A 79 -11.06 13.46 12.08
C LYS A 79 -9.55 13.25 12.30
N ARG A 80 -9.09 11.99 12.30
CA ARG A 80 -7.71 11.58 12.58
C ARG A 80 -7.25 10.52 11.58
N TYR A 81 -6.77 10.94 10.42
CA TYR A 81 -6.31 10.03 9.35
C TYR A 81 -5.23 9.03 9.82
N LEU A 82 -4.26 9.49 10.62
CA LEU A 82 -3.18 8.64 11.13
C LEU A 82 -3.69 7.45 11.94
N LEU A 83 -4.76 7.63 12.71
CA LEU A 83 -5.31 6.54 13.52
C LEU A 83 -5.99 5.48 12.63
N TYR A 84 -6.67 5.90 11.56
CA TYR A 84 -7.29 4.97 10.61
C TYR A 84 -6.25 4.23 9.79
N LEU A 85 -5.18 4.92 9.37
CA LEU A 85 -4.03 4.29 8.70
C LEU A 85 -3.35 3.28 9.62
N ALA A 86 -3.09 3.63 10.88
CA ALA A 86 -2.46 2.74 11.84
C ALA A 86 -3.29 1.48 12.08
N VAL A 87 -4.61 1.63 12.27
CA VAL A 87 -5.53 0.51 12.49
C VAL A 87 -5.69 -0.36 11.24
N ALA A 88 -5.68 0.22 10.04
CA ALA A 88 -5.77 -0.53 8.80
C ALA A 88 -4.46 -1.28 8.48
N LEU A 89 -3.31 -0.64 8.66
CA LEU A 89 -2.03 -1.14 8.15
C LEU A 89 -1.25 -1.96 9.17
N LEU A 90 -1.10 -1.49 10.41
CA LEU A 90 -0.15 -2.10 11.36
C LEU A 90 -0.51 -3.54 11.74
N PRO A 91 -1.77 -3.89 12.07
CA PRO A 91 -2.07 -5.26 12.48
C PRO A 91 -1.81 -6.26 11.35
N ALA A 92 -2.25 -5.94 10.13
CA ALA A 92 -2.05 -6.79 8.97
C ALA A 92 -0.58 -6.88 8.58
N PHE A 93 0.16 -5.77 8.62
CA PHE A 93 1.60 -5.73 8.37
C PHE A 93 2.38 -6.61 9.36
N ILE A 94 2.12 -6.47 10.66
CA ILE A 94 2.79 -7.26 11.71
C ILE A 94 2.48 -8.73 11.53
N TRP A 95 1.21 -9.07 11.28
CA TRP A 95 0.79 -10.46 11.06
C TRP A 95 1.53 -11.09 9.86
N SER A 96 1.47 -10.43 8.70
CA SER A 96 2.08 -10.93 7.45
C SER A 96 3.60 -11.03 7.51
N ASN A 97 4.28 -10.17 8.27
CA ASN A 97 5.74 -10.14 8.33
C ASN A 97 6.34 -10.81 9.56
N SER A 98 5.52 -11.25 10.52
CA SER A 98 5.96 -11.96 11.72
C SER A 98 6.78 -13.21 11.41
N ALA A 99 6.45 -13.92 10.32
CA ALA A 99 7.15 -15.11 9.88
C ALA A 99 8.60 -14.85 9.45
N TRP A 100 8.88 -13.65 8.90
CA TRP A 100 10.23 -13.29 8.46
C TRP A 100 11.18 -13.06 9.63
N ILE A 101 10.70 -12.53 10.76
CA ILE A 101 11.54 -12.22 11.93
C ILE A 101 12.18 -13.47 12.52
N ASN A 102 11.51 -14.62 12.40
CA ASN A 102 12.00 -15.91 12.91
C ASN A 102 12.69 -16.76 11.83
N ASN A 103 12.80 -16.27 10.60
CA ASN A 103 13.38 -17.01 9.49
C ASN A 103 14.91 -16.81 9.46
N PRO A 104 15.73 -17.88 9.46
CA PRO A 104 17.17 -17.77 9.31
C PRO A 104 17.62 -16.97 8.07
N SER A 105 16.86 -17.03 6.97
CA SER A 105 17.17 -16.31 5.73
C SER A 105 16.96 -14.79 5.82
N PHE A 106 16.37 -14.31 6.92
CA PHE A 106 16.22 -12.87 7.16
C PHE A 106 17.57 -12.17 7.17
N TYR A 107 18.59 -12.74 7.81
CA TYR A 107 19.91 -12.11 7.92
C TYR A 107 20.62 -11.96 6.57
N GLU A 108 20.34 -12.85 5.62
CA GLU A 108 20.96 -12.82 4.28
C GLU A 108 20.28 -11.79 3.36
N HIS A 109 19.01 -11.47 3.62
CA HIS A 109 18.19 -10.63 2.74
C HIS A 109 17.53 -9.44 3.45
N TRP A 110 18.00 -9.09 4.66
CA TRP A 110 17.33 -8.13 5.53
C TRP A 110 17.14 -6.76 4.87
N THR A 111 18.10 -6.32 4.04
CA THR A 111 18.05 -5.04 3.33
C THR A 111 16.86 -5.00 2.37
N SER A 112 16.73 -6.00 1.50
CA SER A 112 15.63 -6.12 0.54
C SER A 112 14.28 -6.24 1.26
N ILE A 113 14.23 -7.00 2.35
CA ILE A 113 13.02 -7.20 3.16
C ILE A 113 12.57 -5.89 3.80
N VAL A 114 13.48 -5.17 4.46
CA VAL A 114 13.17 -3.89 5.14
C VAL A 114 12.77 -2.80 4.14
N ILE A 115 13.39 -2.76 2.96
CA ILE A 115 12.98 -1.86 1.88
C ILE A 115 11.56 -2.23 1.38
N GLY A 116 11.28 -3.51 1.20
CA GLY A 116 9.93 -4.00 0.89
C GLY A 116 8.89 -3.59 1.94
N TRP A 117 9.25 -3.66 3.23
CA TRP A 117 8.38 -3.22 4.32
C TRP A 117 8.12 -1.72 4.30
N ALA A 118 9.15 -0.91 4.05
CA ALA A 118 8.99 0.54 3.95
C ALA A 118 8.04 0.87 2.78
N THR A 119 8.28 0.30 1.60
CA THR A 119 7.46 0.54 0.42
C THR A 119 6.00 0.10 0.62
N SER A 120 5.75 -1.04 1.28
CA SER A 120 4.39 -1.49 1.59
C SER A 120 3.69 -0.59 2.60
N LEU A 121 4.38 -0.13 3.66
CA LEU A 121 3.80 0.74 4.68
C LEU A 121 3.51 2.16 4.19
N PHE A 122 4.38 2.73 3.35
CA PHE A 122 4.22 4.09 2.85
C PHE A 122 3.29 4.20 1.64
N SER A 123 3.00 3.09 0.96
CA SER A 123 2.14 3.07 -0.24
C SER A 123 0.76 3.73 -0.02
N VAL A 124 0.04 3.31 1.02
CA VAL A 124 -1.32 3.78 1.32
C VAL A 124 -1.35 5.21 1.88
N PRO A 125 -0.45 5.61 2.79
CA PRO A 125 -0.29 7.02 3.17
C PRO A 125 -0.02 7.95 1.99
N ILE A 126 0.82 7.54 1.04
CA ILE A 126 1.13 8.33 -0.17
C ILE A 126 -0.09 8.39 -1.09
N ALA A 127 -0.77 7.27 -1.34
CA ALA A 127 -2.00 7.26 -2.13
C ALA A 127 -3.07 8.18 -1.50
N LEU A 128 -3.23 8.14 -0.17
CA LEU A 128 -4.14 9.02 0.56
C LEU A 128 -3.74 10.49 0.43
N PHE A 129 -2.44 10.78 0.51
CA PHE A 129 -1.92 12.13 0.30
C PHE A 129 -2.24 12.64 -1.11
N ILE A 130 -2.04 11.82 -2.15
CA ILE A 130 -2.37 12.14 -3.54
C ILE A 130 -3.87 12.45 -3.68
N ILE A 131 -4.75 11.62 -3.11
CA ILE A 131 -6.21 11.84 -3.14
C ILE A 131 -6.59 13.16 -2.45
N CYS A 132 -6.05 13.41 -1.26
CA CYS A 132 -6.32 14.64 -0.51
C CYS A 132 -5.82 15.88 -1.26
N TRP A 133 -4.62 15.80 -1.86
CA TRP A 133 -4.03 16.86 -2.65
C TRP A 133 -4.86 17.15 -3.91
N TYR A 134 -5.26 16.11 -4.63
CA TYR A 134 -6.11 16.25 -5.82
C TYR A 134 -7.45 16.92 -5.49
N ASN A 135 -8.14 16.49 -4.42
CA ASN A 135 -9.42 17.08 -4.01
C ASN A 135 -9.30 18.54 -3.54
N LYS A 136 -8.11 18.96 -3.07
CA LYS A 136 -7.84 20.36 -2.70
C LYS A 136 -7.70 21.26 -3.94
N HIS A 137 -7.06 20.75 -5.00
CA HIS A 137 -6.74 21.53 -6.21
C HIS A 137 -7.80 21.43 -7.31
N VAL A 138 -8.57 20.34 -7.33
CA VAL A 138 -9.72 20.14 -8.21
C VAL A 138 -10.97 20.11 -7.32
N PRO A 139 -11.48 21.28 -6.87
CA PRO A 139 -12.69 21.31 -6.07
C PRO A 139 -13.84 20.72 -6.90
N ASN A 140 -14.46 19.68 -6.35
CA ASN A 140 -15.59 19.00 -6.97
C ASN A 140 -16.78 19.97 -7.07
N LYS A 141 -16.87 20.70 -8.19
CA LYS A 141 -18.04 21.53 -8.53
C LYS A 141 -19.17 20.60 -8.96
N GLY A 142 -19.92 20.09 -7.98
CA GLY A 142 -21.29 19.63 -8.20
C GLY A 142 -21.50 18.12 -8.32
N ILE A 143 -21.86 17.50 -7.20
CA ILE A 143 -22.98 16.54 -7.16
C ILE A 143 -23.93 17.05 -6.07
N ASN A 144 -24.48 18.24 -6.30
CA ASN A 144 -25.53 18.87 -5.50
C ASN A 144 -26.60 19.39 -6.46
N ARG A 145 -27.11 18.53 -7.34
CA ARG A 145 -28.37 18.75 -8.09
C ARG A 145 -28.94 17.41 -8.56
N ILE A 146 -29.62 16.70 -7.68
CA ILE A 146 -30.87 16.04 -8.05
C ILE A 146 -31.85 16.40 -6.92
N PRO A 147 -32.96 17.09 -7.22
CA PRO A 147 -33.97 17.50 -6.24
C PRO A 147 -34.65 16.31 -5.56
#